data_AF-A0A968MY02-F1
#
_entry.id   AF-A0A968MY02-F1
#
_cell.length_a   1.000
_cell.length_b   1.000
_cell.length_c   1.000
_cell.angle_alpha   90.00
_cell.angle_beta   90.00
_cell.angle_gamma   90.00
#
_symmetry.space_group_name_H-M   'P 1'
#
loop_
_entity.id
_entity.type
_entity.pdbx_description
1 polymer ?
#
loop_
_entity_poly.entity_id
_entity_poly.type
_entity_poly.pdbx_seq_one_letter_code
_entity_poly.pdbx_strand_id
1 'polypeptide(L)'
;MESDNKISPSAFNDRELAGKIKLGNQLAFAILYDRYHKKVYTLAMRYLKSKEMAEDVVQDIFIKLWTNRLKIDESLNFKSYLFTSAKIISLM
;
A
#
# COMPACT_ATOMS: atom_id res chain seq x y z
N MET A 1 -18.91 19.04 23.77
CA MET A 1 -17.86 19.03 22.74
C MET A 1 -17.82 17.63 22.18
N GLU A 2 -18.55 17.42 21.09
CA GLU A 2 -18.42 16.29 20.17
C GLU A 2 -16.93 15.93 20.05
N SER A 3 -16.49 14.69 20.21
CA SER A 3 -16.85 13.62 19.29
C SER A 3 -16.53 12.28 19.97
N ASP A 4 -17.59 11.58 20.36
CA ASP A 4 -17.60 10.12 20.34
C ASP A 4 -17.31 9.73 18.89
N ASN A 5 -16.10 9.25 18.60
CA ASN A 5 -15.89 8.54 17.34
C ASN A 5 -15.18 7.23 17.65
N LYS A 6 -15.98 6.19 17.77
CA LYS A 6 -15.55 4.80 17.58
C LYS A 6 -14.86 4.75 16.23
N ILE A 7 -13.53 4.84 16.25
CA ILE A 7 -12.71 4.77 15.06
C ILE A 7 -12.86 3.34 14.51
N SER A 8 -13.81 3.16 13.59
CA SER A 8 -13.90 1.95 12.80
C SER A 8 -12.77 2.01 11.78
N PRO A 9 -11.74 1.15 11.86
CA PRO A 9 -10.54 1.22 11.00
C PRO A 9 -10.85 1.12 9.49
N SER A 10 -12.06 0.72 9.13
CA SER A 10 -12.59 0.62 7.77
C SER A 10 -12.99 1.96 7.13
N ALA A 11 -13.17 3.03 7.92
CA ALA A 11 -13.74 4.31 7.47
C ALA A 11 -12.70 5.36 7.05
N PHE A 12 -11.40 5.09 7.19
CA PHE A 12 -10.37 6.03 6.77
C PHE A 12 -10.21 6.06 5.25
N ASN A 13 -10.32 7.26 4.67
CA ASN A 13 -9.99 7.50 3.27
C ASN A 13 -8.50 7.26 3.03
N ASP A 14 -8.14 6.87 1.80
CA ASP A 14 -6.75 6.56 1.44
C ASP A 14 -5.79 7.73 1.73
N ARG A 15 -6.28 8.98 1.60
CA ARG A 15 -5.55 10.21 1.99
C ARG A 15 -5.24 10.26 3.48
N GLU A 16 -6.20 9.93 4.34
CA GLU A 16 -5.99 9.93 5.79
C GLU A 16 -5.04 8.81 6.21
N LEU A 17 -5.16 7.63 5.59
CA LEU A 17 -4.19 6.55 5.78
C LEU A 17 -2.79 6.98 5.35
N ALA A 18 -2.64 7.64 4.20
CA ALA A 18 -1.36 8.15 3.72
C ALA A 18 -0.71 9.14 4.71
N GLY A 19 -1.49 10.10 5.22
CA GLY A 19 -1.01 11.03 6.24
C GLY A 19 -0.57 10.32 7.53
N LYS A 20 -1.34 9.34 7.99
CA LYS A 20 -0.98 8.53 9.17
C LYS A 20 0.26 7.66 8.94
N ILE A 21 0.39 7.06 7.76
CA ILE A 21 1.57 6.27 7.37
C ILE A 21 2.82 7.15 7.34
N LYS A 22 2.72 8.38 6.84
CA LYS A 22 3.81 9.37 6.84
C LYS A 22 4.28 9.71 8.26
N LEU A 23 3.35 9.78 9.20
CA LEU A 23 3.63 9.93 10.64
C LEU A 23 4.18 8.65 11.31
N GLY A 24 4.36 7.55 10.56
CA GLY A 24 4.89 6.29 11.08
C GLY A 24 3.83 5.40 11.73
N ASN A 25 2.54 5.64 11.50
CA ASN A 25 1.48 4.82 12.05
C ASN A 25 1.43 3.44 11.35
N GLN A 26 1.86 2.40 12.07
CA GLN A 26 1.87 1.02 11.56
C GLN A 26 0.47 0.44 11.34
N LEU A 27 -0.52 0.82 12.14
CA LEU A 27 -1.91 0.39 11.96
C LEU A 27 -2.48 0.89 10.63
N ALA A 28 -2.25 2.16 10.30
CA ALA A 28 -2.66 2.73 9.02
C ALA A 28 -1.99 2.00 7.85
N PHE A 29 -0.71 1.65 7.99
CA PHE A 29 0.00 0.86 6.99
C PHE A 29 -0.55 -0.56 6.87
N ALA A 30 -0.89 -1.23 7.98
CA ALA A 30 -1.48 -2.56 7.96
C ALA A 30 -2.85 -2.58 7.25
N ILE A 31 -3.69 -1.57 7.50
CA ILE A 31 -4.99 -1.41 6.80
C ILE A 31 -4.78 -1.22 5.30
N LEU A 32 -3.79 -0.40 4.92
CA LEU A 32 -3.44 -0.18 3.52
C LEU A 32 -2.88 -1.47 2.89
N TYR A 33 -1.98 -2.16 3.60
CA TYR A 33 -1.42 -3.42 3.16
C TYR A 33 -2.52 -4.43 2.88
N ASP A 34 -3.42 -4.70 3.83
CA ASP A 34 -4.51 -5.66 3.65
C ASP A 34 -5.38 -5.34 2.42
N ARG A 35 -5.71 -4.06 2.23
CA ARG A 35 -6.55 -3.57 1.13
C ARG A 35 -5.92 -3.78 -0.25
N TYR A 36 -4.59 -3.68 -0.36
CA TYR A 36 -3.91 -3.66 -1.66
C TYR A 36 -2.99 -4.86 -1.92
N HIS A 37 -2.52 -5.58 -0.90
CA HIS A 37 -1.62 -6.72 -1.10
C HIS A 37 -2.27 -7.74 -2.04
N LYS A 38 -3.55 -8.04 -1.85
CA LYS A 38 -4.26 -9.04 -2.67
C LYS A 38 -4.32 -8.63 -4.13
N LYS A 39 -4.51 -7.34 -4.42
CA LYS A 39 -4.54 -6.79 -5.79
C LYS A 39 -3.15 -6.83 -6.44
N VAL A 40 -2.13 -6.40 -5.71
CA VAL A 40 -0.74 -6.40 -6.19
C VAL A 40 -0.26 -7.83 -6.41
N TYR A 41 -0.53 -8.73 -5.47
CA TYR A 41 -0.21 -10.15 -5.57
C TYR A 41 -0.88 -10.80 -6.78
N THR A 42 -2.17 -10.54 -6.99
CA THR A 42 -2.89 -11.06 -8.17
C THR A 42 -2.28 -10.54 -9.47
N LEU A 43 -1.87 -9.26 -9.51
CA LEU A 43 -1.20 -8.68 -10.67
C LEU A 43 0.16 -9.33 -10.90
N ALA A 44 1.00 -9.39 -9.87
CA ALA A 44 2.31 -10.02 -9.91
C ALA A 44 2.22 -11.50 -10.36
N MET A 45 1.28 -12.26 -9.81
CA MET A 45 0.99 -13.63 -10.24
C MET A 45 0.60 -13.74 -11.72
N ARG A 46 -0.16 -12.77 -12.26
CA ARG A 46 -0.54 -12.77 -13.67
C ARG A 46 0.65 -12.53 -14.61
N TYR A 47 1.60 -11.69 -14.21
CA TYR A 47 2.78 -11.38 -15.03
C TYR A 47 3.91 -12.40 -14.84
N LEU A 48 4.28 -12.67 -13.59
CA LEU A 48 5.43 -13.49 -13.22
C LEU A 48 5.12 -14.98 -13.31
N LYS A 49 3.85 -15.37 -13.16
CA LYS A 49 3.37 -16.78 -13.15
C LYS A 49 4.11 -17.69 -12.16
N SER A 50 4.80 -17.10 -11.19
CA SER A 50 5.53 -17.78 -10.12
C SER A 50 5.09 -17.20 -8.80
N LYS A 51 4.72 -18.09 -7.87
CA LYS A 51 4.30 -17.72 -6.53
C LYS A 51 5.44 -17.04 -5.77
N GLU A 52 6.65 -17.62 -5.79
CA GLU A 52 7.82 -17.05 -5.12
C GLU A 52 8.13 -15.64 -5.62
N MET A 53 8.20 -15.45 -6.94
CA MET A 53 8.48 -14.11 -7.49
C MET A 53 7.37 -13.11 -7.18
N ALA A 54 6.10 -13.56 -7.18
CA ALA A 54 4.98 -12.69 -6.83
C ALA A 54 4.99 -12.26 -5.37
N GLU A 55 5.31 -13.17 -4.44
CA GLU A 55 5.45 -12.86 -3.02
C GLU A 55 6.62 -11.90 -2.76
N ASP A 56 7.76 -12.14 -3.41
CA ASP A 56 8.96 -11.30 -3.30
C ASP A 56 8.70 -9.87 -3.82
N VAL A 57 8.09 -9.74 -5.00
CA VAL A 57 7.69 -8.44 -5.56
C VAL A 57 6.72 -7.70 -4.66
N VAL A 58 5.71 -8.39 -4.12
CA VAL A 58 4.76 -7.79 -3.18
C VAL A 58 5.51 -7.26 -1.95
N GLN A 59 6.38 -8.08 -1.34
CA GLN A 59 7.17 -7.65 -0.19
C GLN A 59 8.02 -6.41 -0.50
N ASP A 60 8.79 -6.45 -1.59
CA ASP A 60 9.66 -5.34 -1.99
C ASP A 60 8.89 -4.03 -2.22
N ILE A 61 7.71 -4.10 -2.86
CA ILE A 61 6.83 -2.95 -3.06
C ILE A 61 6.42 -2.33 -1.72
N PHE A 62 5.96 -3.14 -0.76
CA PHE A 62 5.50 -2.65 0.52
C PHE A 62 6.64 -2.15 1.42
N ILE A 63 7.81 -2.81 1.38
CA ILE A 63 9.03 -2.35 2.05
C ILE A 63 9.47 -1.00 1.50
N LYS A 64 9.53 -0.85 0.17
CA LYS A 64 9.85 0.42 -0.49
C LYS A 64 8.84 1.50 -0.15
N LEU A 65 7.55 1.16 -0.05
CA LEU A 65 6.55 2.13 0.39
C LEU A 65 6.81 2.60 1.82
N TRP A 66 6.99 1.67 2.76
CA TRP A 66 7.24 2.02 4.15
C TRP A 66 8.53 2.83 4.32
N THR A 67 9.56 2.48 3.56
CA THR A 67 10.86 3.19 3.58
C THR A 67 10.72 4.59 3.01
N ASN A 68 10.00 4.74 1.89
CA ASN A 68 9.72 6.04 1.26
C ASN A 68 8.45 6.72 1.79
N ARG A 69 7.95 6.31 2.96
CA ARG A 69 6.68 6.84 3.53
C ARG A 69 6.67 8.34 3.74
N LEU A 70 7.84 8.96 3.90
CA LEU A 70 7.98 10.40 4.04
C LEU A 70 7.78 11.15 2.70
N LYS A 71 8.02 10.46 1.58
CA LYS A 71 7.84 10.94 0.21
C LYS A 71 6.48 10.53 -0.37
N ILE A 72 5.65 9.82 0.39
CA ILE A 72 4.25 9.55 0.04
C ILE A 72 3.56 10.91 -0.03
N ASP A 73 3.20 11.28 -1.24
CA ASP A 73 2.35 12.44 -1.47
C ASP A 73 0.98 12.14 -0.87
N GLU A 74 0.40 13.02 -0.07
CA GLU A 74 -0.93 12.79 0.54
C GLU A 74 -2.05 12.77 -0.51
N SER A 75 -1.73 13.22 -1.73
CA SER A 75 -2.57 13.00 -2.90
C SER A 75 -2.52 11.57 -3.43
N LEU A 76 -1.73 10.66 -2.80
CA LEU A 76 -1.35 9.32 -3.32
C LEU A 76 -2.55 8.63 -3.92
N ASN A 77 -2.69 8.91 -5.19
CA ASN A 77 -3.75 8.37 -5.98
C ASN A 77 -3.32 6.93 -6.10
N PHE A 78 -4.15 5.98 -5.71
CA PHE A 78 -3.80 4.56 -5.68
C PHE A 78 -3.18 4.03 -6.99
N LYS A 79 -3.37 4.79 -8.07
CA LYS A 79 -2.62 4.78 -9.32
C LYS A 79 -1.08 4.76 -9.16
N SER A 80 -0.46 5.61 -8.33
CA SER A 80 0.99 5.59 -8.09
C SER A 80 1.46 4.25 -7.53
N TYR A 81 0.66 3.65 -6.65
CA TYR A 81 0.94 2.34 -6.09
C TYR A 81 0.87 1.22 -7.15
N LEU A 82 -0.19 1.25 -7.97
CA LEU A 82 -0.33 0.39 -9.14
C LEU A 82 0.80 0.61 -10.16
N PHE A 83 1.24 1.86 -10.34
CA PHE A 83 2.29 2.21 -11.29
C PHE A 83 3.66 1.71 -10.82
N THR A 84 3.98 1.84 -9.53
CA THR A 84 5.19 1.27 -8.94
C THR A 84 5.19 -0.26 -9.07
N SER A 85 4.04 -0.88 -8.81
CA SER A 85 3.89 -2.34 -8.96
C SER A 85 4.12 -2.78 -10.40
N ALA A 86 3.47 -2.12 -11.37
CA ALA A 86 3.63 -2.40 -12.78
C ALA A 86 5.06 -2.13 -13.28
N LYS A 87 5.70 -1.06 -12.78
CA LYS A 87 7.08 -0.70 -13.15
C LYS A 87 8.09 -1.74 -12.66
N ILE A 88 7.92 -2.27 -11.45
CA ILE A 88 8.82 -3.32 -10.91
C ILE A 88 8.67 -4.61 -11.71
N ILE A 89 7.44 -5.02 -11.98
CA ILE A 89 7.16 -6.22 -12.81
C ILE A 89 7.73 -6.06 -14.23
N SER A 90 7.69 -4.85 -14.80
CA SER A 90 8.26 -4.58 -16.13
C SER A 90 9.79 -4.54 -16.15
N LEU A 91 10.45 -4.44 -14.99
CA LEU A 91 11.91 -4.33 -14.87
C LEU A 91 12.59 -5.69 -14.57
N MET A 92 11.80 -6.71 -14.22
CA MET A 92 12.24 -8.09 -14.03
C MET A 92 12.06 -8.91 -15.30
#